data_AF-A0A536T4T5-F1
#
_entry.id   AF-A0A536T4T5-F1
#
_cell.length_a   1.000
_cell.length_b   1.000
_cell.length_c   1.000
_cell.angle_alpha   90.00
_cell.angle_beta   90.00
_cell.angle_gamma   90.00
#
_symmetry.space_group_name_H-M   'P 1'
#
loop_
_entity.id
_entity.type
_entity.pdbx_description
1 polymer ?
#
loop_
_entity_poly.entity_id
_entity_poly.type
_entity_poly.pdbx_seq_one_letter_code
_entity_poly.pdbx_strand_id
1 'polypeptide(L)'
;KPRFIRNFGLPGQQPGATGDVPVELHGPISTGPAGNRVYFGYGTNKAGMVQIIDRKKLLEGPPEPTTANLLYPEVGRLVLPPNVGAHTAFPLLKMDVAEFAHDKDGGTRDFVAVVDESLVNECQEARQMLWIADITTESRPFGVASFTVPEASGDFCTRGGRFGTHSSNENVTPIYYRRILFLAHFNAGVRAVDIRDPYHPREVAYFIPSITAKTEPRCIKIGDAERCKLAIQTNNVEVDDRGYIYAVDRANTGLHILELTGEARKIAAFPR
;
A
#
# COMPACT_ATOMS: atom_id res chain seq x y z
N LYS A 1 -16.94 18.95 -19.85
CA LYS A 1 -17.22 17.52 -20.12
C LYS A 1 -15.89 16.76 -19.98
N PRO A 2 -15.82 15.63 -19.26
CA PRO A 2 -14.60 14.82 -19.25
C PRO A 2 -14.24 14.37 -20.67
N ARG A 3 -12.95 14.31 -20.99
CA ARG A 3 -12.44 13.84 -22.29
C ARG A 3 -11.70 12.52 -22.06
N PHE A 4 -12.14 11.46 -22.73
CA PHE A 4 -11.41 10.20 -22.75
C PHE A 4 -10.06 10.38 -23.48
N ILE A 5 -8.99 9.80 -22.94
CA ILE A 5 -7.64 9.87 -23.51
C ILE A 5 -7.21 8.49 -24.02
N ARG A 6 -7.18 7.48 -23.15
CA ARG A 6 -6.76 6.11 -23.49
C ARG A 6 -7.24 5.08 -22.48
N ASN A 7 -7.15 3.81 -22.85
CA ASN A 7 -7.12 2.69 -21.93
C ASN A 7 -5.65 2.31 -21.62
N PHE A 8 -5.40 1.80 -20.42
CA PHE A 8 -4.08 1.34 -19.99
C PHE A 8 -4.20 0.16 -19.01
N GLY A 9 -3.20 -0.71 -19.02
CA GLY A 9 -3.16 -1.95 -18.25
C GLY A 9 -2.01 -2.82 -18.73
N LEU A 10 -2.00 -4.08 -18.31
CA LEU A 10 -1.02 -5.06 -18.76
C LEU A 10 -1.38 -5.63 -20.13
N PRO A 11 -0.38 -6.00 -20.95
CA PRO A 11 -0.62 -6.81 -22.13
C PRO A 11 -1.44 -8.06 -21.78
N GLY A 12 -2.56 -8.25 -22.46
CA GLY A 12 -3.58 -9.26 -22.17
C GLY A 12 -4.90 -8.66 -21.65
N GLN A 13 -4.89 -7.41 -21.17
CA GLN A 13 -6.09 -6.71 -20.67
C GLN A 13 -6.77 -5.84 -21.74
N GLN A 14 -6.14 -5.63 -22.89
CA GLN A 14 -6.71 -4.85 -23.98
C GLN A 14 -7.87 -5.56 -24.70
N PRO A 15 -8.80 -4.81 -25.33
CA PRO A 15 -9.87 -5.39 -26.15
C PRO A 15 -9.34 -6.34 -27.23
N GLY A 16 -9.96 -7.51 -27.36
CA GLY A 16 -9.58 -8.51 -28.37
C GLY A 16 -8.33 -9.32 -28.04
N ALA A 17 -7.73 -9.15 -26.86
CA ALA A 17 -6.68 -10.04 -26.38
C ALA A 17 -7.18 -11.49 -26.24
N THR A 18 -6.29 -12.45 -26.53
CA THR A 18 -6.52 -13.88 -26.34
C THR A 18 -5.48 -14.45 -25.37
N GLY A 19 -5.84 -15.50 -24.63
CA GLY A 19 -4.97 -16.11 -23.61
C GLY A 19 -5.36 -15.73 -22.18
N ASP A 20 -4.44 -15.93 -21.24
CA ASP A 20 -4.68 -15.69 -19.82
C ASP A 20 -4.80 -14.18 -19.52
N VAL A 21 -5.83 -13.83 -18.76
CA VAL A 21 -6.05 -12.45 -18.32
C VAL A 21 -5.08 -12.14 -17.17
N PRO A 22 -4.23 -11.10 -17.29
CA PRO A 22 -3.34 -10.68 -16.21
C PRO A 22 -4.11 -10.25 -14.96
N VAL A 23 -3.43 -10.28 -13.81
CA VAL A 23 -3.95 -9.81 -12.52
C VAL A 23 -4.53 -8.39 -12.60
N GLU A 24 -5.56 -8.14 -11.80
CA GLU A 24 -6.29 -6.88 -11.76
C GLU A 24 -5.41 -5.69 -11.39
N LEU A 25 -5.71 -4.52 -11.98
CA LEU A 25 -5.11 -3.25 -11.59
C LEU A 25 -5.91 -2.62 -10.45
N HIS A 26 -5.24 -2.19 -9.38
CA HIS A 26 -5.93 -1.54 -8.26
C HIS A 26 -5.94 -0.01 -8.39
N GLY A 27 -4.77 0.63 -8.38
CA GLY A 27 -4.71 2.10 -8.41
C GLY A 27 -3.37 2.69 -8.84
N PRO A 28 -3.37 3.86 -9.51
CA PRO A 28 -2.17 4.64 -9.80
C PRO A 28 -1.82 5.65 -8.70
N ILE A 29 -0.53 5.78 -8.40
CA ILE A 29 0.00 6.92 -7.63
C ILE A 29 0.95 7.72 -8.52
N SER A 30 0.58 8.98 -8.80
CA SER A 30 1.36 9.90 -9.65
C SER A 30 2.25 10.79 -8.79
N THR A 31 3.51 10.97 -9.19
CA THR A 31 4.43 11.90 -8.53
C THR A 31 4.11 13.38 -8.83
N GLY A 32 3.00 13.67 -9.50
CA GLY A 32 2.57 15.02 -9.87
C GLY A 32 3.55 15.75 -10.81
N PRO A 33 3.27 17.00 -11.18
CA PRO A 33 4.08 17.78 -12.13
C PRO A 33 5.56 17.92 -11.76
N ALA A 34 5.90 17.82 -10.47
CA ALA A 34 7.28 17.88 -9.98
C ALA A 34 8.12 16.63 -10.32
N GLY A 35 7.48 15.50 -10.64
CA GLY A 35 8.14 14.30 -11.16
C GLY A 35 7.54 13.85 -12.50
N ASN A 36 7.93 12.67 -12.98
CA ASN A 36 7.40 12.10 -14.24
C ASN A 36 7.07 10.60 -14.12
N ARG A 37 6.71 10.14 -12.92
CA ARG A 37 6.38 8.73 -12.68
C ARG A 37 4.94 8.53 -12.24
N VAL A 38 4.39 7.38 -12.64
CA VAL A 38 3.18 6.79 -12.10
C VAL A 38 3.53 5.38 -11.64
N TYR A 39 3.13 5.04 -10.43
CA TYR A 39 3.32 3.71 -9.85
C TYR A 39 1.97 3.01 -9.84
N PHE A 40 1.90 1.83 -10.46
CA PHE A 40 0.70 1.00 -10.49
C PHE A 40 0.92 -0.26 -9.67
N GLY A 41 -0.03 -0.60 -8.81
CA GLY A 41 -0.14 -1.89 -8.15
C GLY A 41 -1.12 -2.81 -8.89
N TYR A 42 -0.70 -4.05 -9.12
CA TYR A 42 -1.50 -5.11 -9.73
C TYR A 42 -1.57 -6.33 -8.81
N GLY A 43 -2.70 -7.05 -8.82
CA GLY A 43 -2.91 -8.27 -8.03
C GLY A 43 -2.93 -7.97 -6.53
N THR A 44 -4.07 -7.58 -5.97
CA THR A 44 -4.10 -6.96 -4.61
C THR A 44 -3.65 -7.90 -3.49
N ASN A 45 -3.88 -9.21 -3.66
CA ASN A 45 -3.64 -10.24 -2.64
C ASN A 45 -2.67 -11.35 -3.08
N LYS A 46 -2.46 -11.50 -4.40
CA LYS A 46 -1.68 -12.59 -4.98
C LYS A 46 -1.13 -12.22 -6.35
N ALA A 47 -0.03 -12.87 -6.74
CA ALA A 47 0.66 -12.64 -8.01
C ALA A 47 0.90 -11.15 -8.29
N GLY A 48 1.29 -10.43 -7.23
CA GLY A 48 1.39 -8.99 -7.22
C GLY A 48 2.47 -8.48 -8.15
N MET A 49 2.28 -7.27 -8.65
CA MET A 49 3.30 -6.58 -9.43
C MET A 49 3.21 -5.07 -9.25
N VAL A 50 4.36 -4.43 -9.18
CA VAL A 50 4.48 -2.97 -9.24
C VAL A 50 5.04 -2.58 -10.61
N GLN A 51 4.37 -1.66 -11.30
CA GLN A 51 4.83 -1.11 -12.57
C GLN A 51 5.22 0.37 -12.39
N ILE A 52 6.41 0.73 -12.86
CA ILE A 52 6.93 2.10 -12.86
C ILE A 52 6.76 2.65 -14.28
N ILE A 53 5.92 3.67 -14.42
CA ILE A 53 5.49 4.22 -15.70
C ILE A 53 5.99 5.65 -15.87
N ASP A 54 6.51 5.96 -17.06
CA ASP A 54 6.77 7.33 -17.50
C ASP A 54 5.45 8.03 -17.81
N ARG A 55 5.08 9.02 -16.99
CA ARG A 55 3.78 9.69 -17.09
C ARG A 55 3.62 10.43 -18.41
N LYS A 56 4.66 11.11 -18.89
CA LYS A 56 4.61 11.85 -20.15
C LYS A 56 4.35 10.90 -21.32
N LYS A 57 5.09 9.79 -21.41
CA LYS A 57 4.84 8.75 -22.42
C LYS A 57 3.44 8.14 -22.31
N LEU A 58 2.94 7.93 -21.09
CA LEU A 58 1.59 7.41 -20.85
C LEU A 58 0.51 8.36 -21.41
N LEU A 59 0.65 9.66 -21.18
CA LEU A 59 -0.35 10.67 -21.53
C LEU A 59 -0.26 11.18 -22.97
N GLU A 60 0.95 11.24 -23.54
CA GLU A 60 1.20 11.84 -24.86
C GLU A 60 1.53 10.80 -25.95
N GLY A 61 1.85 9.56 -25.56
CA GLY A 61 2.13 8.48 -26.51
C GLY A 61 0.89 7.97 -27.24
N PRO A 62 1.07 7.06 -28.22
CA PRO A 62 -0.04 6.49 -29.00
C PRO A 62 -1.11 5.88 -28.09
N PRO A 63 -2.39 6.31 -28.18
CA PRO A 63 -3.42 5.98 -27.19
C PRO A 63 -4.06 4.61 -27.38
N GLU A 64 -3.96 4.01 -28.57
CA GLU A 64 -4.57 2.70 -28.85
C GLU A 64 -3.94 1.63 -27.95
N PRO A 65 -4.73 0.76 -27.28
CA PRO A 65 -4.20 -0.20 -26.32
C PRO A 65 -3.63 -1.45 -27.02
N THR A 66 -2.69 -1.27 -27.94
CA THR A 66 -1.91 -2.39 -28.50
C THR A 66 -0.86 -2.85 -27.48
N THR A 67 -0.39 -4.09 -27.56
CA THR A 67 0.70 -4.58 -26.69
C THR A 67 1.91 -3.65 -26.70
N ALA A 68 2.31 -3.16 -27.88
CA ALA A 68 3.43 -2.23 -28.00
C ALA A 68 3.17 -0.90 -27.27
N ASN A 69 1.95 -0.34 -27.40
CA ASN A 69 1.59 0.93 -26.79
C ASN A 69 1.40 0.81 -25.26
N LEU A 70 0.96 -0.35 -24.75
CA LEU A 70 0.89 -0.63 -23.32
C LEU A 70 2.28 -0.76 -22.68
N LEU A 71 3.25 -1.30 -23.42
CA LEU A 71 4.64 -1.42 -22.96
C LEU A 71 5.45 -0.14 -23.15
N TYR A 72 5.07 0.71 -24.11
CA TYR A 72 5.81 1.95 -24.45
C TYR A 72 6.14 2.87 -23.27
N PRO A 73 5.23 3.14 -22.31
CA PRO A 73 5.52 4.03 -21.21
C PRO A 73 6.19 3.32 -20.01
N GLU A 74 6.42 1.99 -20.07
CA GLU A 74 7.04 1.27 -18.97
C GLU A 74 8.54 1.59 -18.85
N VAL A 75 8.95 1.90 -17.62
CA VAL A 75 10.35 2.15 -17.24
C VAL A 75 10.95 0.93 -16.55
N GLY A 76 10.16 0.28 -15.72
CA GLY A 76 10.52 -0.95 -15.03
C GLY A 76 9.35 -1.56 -14.29
N ARG A 77 9.54 -2.76 -13.76
CA ARG A 77 8.53 -3.49 -13.01
C ARG A 77 9.17 -4.39 -11.96
N LEU A 78 8.45 -4.61 -10.86
CA LEU A 78 8.78 -5.59 -9.83
C LEU A 78 7.66 -6.64 -9.81
N VAL A 79 7.98 -7.88 -10.19
CA VAL A 79 7.06 -9.02 -10.08
C VAL A 79 7.27 -9.69 -8.72
N LEU A 80 6.20 -9.91 -7.98
CA LEU A 80 6.24 -10.45 -6.61
C LEU A 80 5.94 -11.96 -6.60
N PRO A 81 6.29 -12.65 -5.51
CA PRO A 81 5.94 -14.06 -5.35
C PRO A 81 4.44 -14.32 -5.52
N PRO A 82 4.01 -15.52 -5.96
CA PRO A 82 2.60 -15.80 -6.24
C PRO A 82 1.64 -15.57 -5.07
N ASN A 83 2.12 -15.62 -3.84
CA ASN A 83 1.34 -15.45 -2.61
C ASN A 83 1.39 -14.02 -2.03
N VAL A 84 1.99 -13.07 -2.74
CA VAL A 84 2.16 -11.67 -2.34
C VAL A 84 1.37 -10.79 -3.30
N GLY A 85 0.69 -9.77 -2.77
CA GLY A 85 -0.08 -8.81 -3.55
C GLY A 85 0.65 -7.50 -3.84
N ALA A 86 -0.02 -6.57 -4.50
CA ALA A 86 0.40 -5.17 -4.63
C ALA A 86 -0.85 -4.28 -4.78
N HIS A 87 -1.58 -4.07 -3.68
CA HIS A 87 -2.76 -3.21 -3.65
C HIS A 87 -2.39 -1.72 -3.76
N THR A 88 -1.38 -1.28 -3.00
CA THR A 88 -0.87 0.11 -3.04
C THR A 88 0.62 0.10 -3.35
N ALA A 89 1.05 0.88 -4.34
CA ALA A 89 2.46 1.09 -4.69
C ALA A 89 2.87 2.54 -4.39
N PHE A 90 3.16 2.85 -3.12
CA PHE A 90 3.40 4.21 -2.65
C PHE A 90 4.88 4.60 -2.79
N PRO A 91 5.24 5.58 -3.64
CA PRO A 91 6.63 5.94 -3.87
C PRO A 91 7.22 6.77 -2.72
N LEU A 92 8.36 6.30 -2.21
CA LEU A 92 9.17 6.94 -1.18
C LEU A 92 10.44 7.49 -1.84
N LEU A 93 10.34 8.67 -2.41
CA LEU A 93 11.41 9.25 -3.22
C LEU A 93 12.33 10.14 -2.39
N LYS A 94 13.61 10.13 -2.74
CA LYS A 94 14.68 10.91 -2.11
C LYS A 94 14.72 10.68 -0.59
N MET A 95 14.72 9.41 -0.22
CA MET A 95 14.95 8.95 1.14
C MET A 95 16.44 9.07 1.44
N ASP A 96 16.78 9.82 2.48
CA ASP A 96 18.15 9.86 2.99
C ASP A 96 18.39 8.62 3.86
N VAL A 97 19.36 7.79 3.49
CA VAL A 97 19.73 6.58 4.22
C VAL A 97 20.90 6.92 5.13
N ALA A 98 20.59 7.19 6.40
CA ALA A 98 21.57 7.71 7.36
C ALA A 98 22.82 6.82 7.50
N GLU A 99 22.66 5.49 7.45
CA GLU A 99 23.77 4.53 7.52
C GLU A 99 24.75 4.69 6.35
N PHE A 100 24.27 5.13 5.17
CA PHE A 100 25.09 5.30 3.96
C PHE A 100 25.57 6.75 3.78
N ALA A 101 25.44 7.61 4.80
CA ALA A 101 25.78 9.02 4.69
C ALA A 101 27.28 9.30 4.46
N HIS A 102 28.15 8.34 4.81
CA HIS A 102 29.59 8.42 4.59
C HIS A 102 30.09 7.55 3.44
N ASP A 103 29.18 6.81 2.80
CA ASP A 103 29.52 6.04 1.61
C ASP A 103 29.73 6.97 0.42
N LYS A 104 30.54 6.52 -0.54
CA LYS A 104 30.75 7.27 -1.79
C LYS A 104 29.45 7.46 -2.57
N ASP A 105 28.61 6.44 -2.59
CA ASP A 105 27.39 6.36 -3.39
C ASP A 105 26.23 5.82 -2.54
N GLY A 106 25.00 6.32 -2.75
CA GLY A 106 23.80 5.71 -2.16
C GLY A 106 23.29 6.33 -0.86
N GLY A 107 23.83 7.48 -0.41
CA GLY A 107 23.31 8.22 0.74
C GLY A 107 21.88 8.73 0.58
N THR A 108 21.41 8.92 -0.67
CA THR A 108 20.00 9.16 -1.00
C THR A 108 19.53 8.13 -2.01
N ARG A 109 18.38 7.51 -1.74
CA ARG A 109 17.78 6.44 -2.56
C ARG A 109 16.30 6.67 -2.79
N ASP A 110 15.76 5.99 -3.80
CA ASP A 110 14.34 5.98 -4.11
C ASP A 110 13.78 4.58 -3.79
N PHE A 111 12.65 4.51 -3.10
CA PHE A 111 11.98 3.26 -2.72
C PHE A 111 10.50 3.28 -3.13
N VAL A 112 9.87 2.12 -3.10
CA VAL A 112 8.41 1.99 -3.13
C VAL A 112 7.96 1.13 -1.96
N ALA A 113 6.97 1.63 -1.21
CA ALA A 113 6.23 0.85 -0.24
C ALA A 113 5.10 0.12 -0.97
N VAL A 114 5.17 -1.21 -1.00
CA VAL A 114 4.19 -2.08 -1.61
C VAL A 114 3.32 -2.65 -0.51
N VAL A 115 2.06 -2.26 -0.47
CA VAL A 115 1.10 -2.71 0.54
C VAL A 115 0.15 -3.69 -0.10
N ASP A 116 0.05 -4.87 0.50
CA ASP A 116 -0.84 -5.94 0.08
C ASP A 116 -2.25 -5.77 0.68
N GLU A 117 -3.24 -6.49 0.16
CA GLU A 117 -4.60 -6.55 0.71
C GLU A 117 -5.00 -7.95 1.18
N SER A 118 -5.37 -8.07 2.46
CA SER A 118 -6.13 -9.23 2.95
C SER A 118 -7.57 -9.24 2.45
N LEU A 119 -8.03 -10.38 1.94
CA LEU A 119 -9.36 -10.56 1.35
C LEU A 119 -10.27 -11.46 2.18
N VAL A 120 -9.71 -12.35 3.00
CA VAL A 120 -10.48 -13.35 3.75
C VAL A 120 -10.35 -13.17 5.26
N ASN A 121 -11.41 -13.59 5.97
CA ASN A 121 -11.45 -13.53 7.42
C ASN A 121 -10.63 -14.67 8.04
N GLU A 122 -10.14 -14.44 9.26
CA GLU A 122 -9.50 -15.45 10.11
C GLU A 122 -8.31 -16.19 9.45
N CYS A 123 -7.51 -15.45 8.67
CA CYS A 123 -6.21 -15.92 8.14
C CYS A 123 -6.27 -17.17 7.26
N GLN A 124 -7.35 -17.35 6.50
CA GLN A 124 -7.51 -18.47 5.57
C GLN A 124 -6.80 -18.24 4.21
N GLU A 125 -5.84 -17.34 4.17
CA GLU A 125 -5.04 -16.97 3.00
C GLU A 125 -3.58 -16.70 3.41
N ALA A 126 -2.69 -16.54 2.43
CA ALA A 126 -1.32 -16.10 2.70
C ALA A 126 -1.32 -14.73 3.40
N ARG A 127 -0.43 -14.53 4.37
CA ARG A 127 -0.38 -13.27 5.12
C ARG A 127 0.01 -12.10 4.20
N GLN A 128 -0.81 -11.07 4.20
CA GLN A 128 -0.63 -9.85 3.43
C GLN A 128 0.05 -8.79 4.29
N MET A 129 1.09 -8.15 3.75
CA MET A 129 2.05 -7.35 4.52
C MET A 129 2.42 -6.03 3.80
N LEU A 130 3.23 -5.21 4.47
CA LEU A 130 4.03 -4.17 3.81
C LEU A 130 5.33 -4.80 3.31
N TRP A 131 5.71 -4.49 2.07
CA TRP A 131 7.03 -4.72 1.50
C TRP A 131 7.66 -3.40 1.10
N ILE A 132 8.98 -3.30 1.19
CA ILE A 132 9.75 -2.14 0.72
C ILE A 132 10.70 -2.64 -0.36
N ALA A 133 10.70 -1.98 -1.51
CA ALA A 133 11.64 -2.23 -2.59
C ALA A 133 12.46 -0.99 -2.92
N ASP A 134 13.77 -1.16 -3.09
CA ASP A 134 14.68 -0.15 -3.65
C ASP A 134 14.40 -0.04 -5.15
N ILE A 135 14.15 1.18 -5.61
CA ILE A 135 13.89 1.54 -7.01
C ILE A 135 14.85 2.62 -7.51
N THR A 136 15.98 2.83 -6.82
CA THR A 136 17.02 3.81 -7.20
C THR A 136 17.49 3.58 -8.64
N THR A 137 17.54 2.31 -9.07
CA THR A 137 17.59 1.93 -10.48
C THR A 137 16.21 1.43 -10.91
N GLU A 138 15.38 2.30 -11.50
CA GLU A 138 13.96 2.02 -11.80
C GLU A 138 13.73 0.77 -12.67
N SER A 139 14.70 0.42 -13.53
CA SER A 139 14.63 -0.77 -14.39
C SER A 139 14.97 -2.08 -13.68
N ARG A 140 15.45 -2.02 -12.43
CA ARG A 140 15.88 -3.17 -11.62
C ARG A 140 15.44 -3.01 -10.15
N PRO A 141 14.13 -2.91 -9.89
CA PRO A 141 13.62 -2.82 -8.53
C PRO A 141 13.95 -4.09 -7.74
N PHE A 142 14.24 -3.95 -6.45
CA PHE A 142 14.64 -5.07 -5.59
C PHE A 142 14.04 -4.94 -4.18
N GLY A 143 13.42 -6.01 -3.67
CA GLY A 143 12.84 -6.05 -2.34
C GLY A 143 13.91 -6.03 -1.24
N VAL A 144 13.79 -5.11 -0.28
CA VAL A 144 14.80 -4.89 0.77
C VAL A 144 14.28 -5.14 2.19
N ALA A 145 12.98 -4.99 2.43
CA ALA A 145 12.41 -5.18 3.76
C ALA A 145 10.91 -5.50 3.71
N SER A 146 10.37 -5.90 4.86
CA SER A 146 8.93 -6.08 5.06
C SER A 146 8.50 -5.75 6.48
N PHE A 147 7.20 -5.54 6.69
CA PHE A 147 6.60 -5.32 7.99
C PHE A 147 5.20 -5.96 8.07
N THR A 148 4.93 -6.62 9.20
CA THR A 148 3.59 -7.09 9.55
C THR A 148 3.40 -7.09 11.07
N VAL A 149 2.14 -7.08 11.49
CA VAL A 149 1.78 -7.19 12.91
C VAL A 149 1.93 -8.65 13.35
N PRO A 150 2.62 -8.95 14.46
CA PRO A 150 2.65 -10.31 15.00
C PRO A 150 1.23 -10.76 15.37
N GLU A 151 0.81 -11.90 14.84
CA GLU A 151 -0.55 -12.44 15.05
C GLU A 151 -0.89 -12.57 16.55
N ALA A 152 0.03 -13.17 17.29
CA ALA A 152 -0.10 -13.44 18.72
C ALA A 152 -0.16 -12.18 19.60
N SER A 153 0.09 -10.98 19.05
CA SER A 153 0.01 -9.73 19.83
C SER A 153 -1.43 -9.25 20.08
N GLY A 154 -2.42 -9.84 19.43
CA GLY A 154 -3.83 -9.51 19.63
C GLY A 154 -4.80 -10.61 19.21
N ASP A 155 -4.30 -11.85 19.16
CA ASP A 155 -5.02 -13.05 18.70
C ASP A 155 -5.74 -12.83 17.36
N PHE A 156 -5.11 -12.09 16.46
CA PHE A 156 -5.81 -11.45 15.34
C PHE A 156 -6.44 -12.44 14.36
N CYS A 157 -5.89 -13.64 14.19
CA CYS A 157 -6.54 -14.65 13.35
C CYS A 157 -7.82 -15.19 14.00
N THR A 158 -7.85 -15.32 15.33
CA THR A 158 -9.02 -15.85 16.05
C THR A 158 -9.99 -14.77 16.51
N ARG A 159 -9.58 -13.50 16.53
CA ARG A 159 -10.41 -12.35 16.90
C ARG A 159 -11.62 -12.16 15.98
N GLY A 160 -11.52 -12.61 14.73
CA GLY A 160 -12.55 -12.46 13.70
C GLY A 160 -12.24 -11.33 12.71
N GLY A 161 -12.91 -11.35 11.56
CA GLY A 161 -12.62 -10.42 10.46
C GLY A 161 -11.30 -10.71 9.76
N ARG A 162 -10.91 -9.85 8.82
CA ARG A 162 -9.65 -9.92 8.10
C ARG A 162 -8.49 -9.47 8.98
N PHE A 163 -7.34 -10.11 8.82
CA PHE A 163 -6.08 -9.73 9.46
C PHE A 163 -4.93 -9.73 8.45
N GLY A 164 -4.36 -8.56 8.26
CA GLY A 164 -3.35 -8.25 7.26
C GLY A 164 -3.47 -6.78 6.85
N THR A 165 -2.58 -6.30 6.01
CA THR A 165 -2.68 -4.96 5.44
C THR A 165 -3.87 -4.83 4.48
N HIS A 166 -4.28 -3.59 4.21
CA HIS A 166 -5.17 -3.24 3.11
C HIS A 166 -4.54 -2.13 2.25
N SER A 167 -4.22 -0.98 2.85
CA SER A 167 -3.64 0.16 2.14
C SER A 167 -2.73 0.99 3.05
N SER A 168 -1.90 1.85 2.45
CA SER A 168 -1.27 2.96 3.17
C SER A 168 -2.13 4.23 3.14
N ASN A 169 -1.69 5.27 3.85
CA ASN A 169 -2.00 6.65 3.46
C ASN A 169 -1.32 6.98 2.12
N GLU A 170 -1.88 7.89 1.34
CA GLU A 170 -1.34 8.28 0.02
C GLU A 170 -0.96 9.77 -0.03
N ASN A 171 -1.37 10.57 0.94
CA ASN A 171 -0.95 11.96 1.05
C ASN A 171 0.54 12.06 1.39
N VAL A 172 1.26 12.91 0.63
CA VAL A 172 2.70 13.20 0.76
C VAL A 172 2.99 14.41 1.65
N THR A 173 2.13 14.68 2.63
CA THR A 173 2.27 15.78 3.59
C THR A 173 3.69 15.83 4.17
N PRO A 174 4.31 17.02 4.27
CA PRO A 174 5.70 17.15 4.73
C PRO A 174 5.89 16.69 6.18
N ILE A 175 4.82 16.60 6.96
CA ILE A 175 4.83 16.13 8.36
C ILE A 175 5.26 14.67 8.44
N TYR A 176 4.74 13.81 7.57
CA TYR A 176 4.88 12.35 7.66
C TYR A 176 5.68 11.73 6.51
N TYR A 177 5.65 12.34 5.32
CA TYR A 177 6.35 11.79 4.16
C TYR A 177 7.84 11.57 4.44
N ARG A 178 8.37 10.42 4.00
CA ARG A 178 9.74 9.93 4.28
C ARG A 178 10.07 9.63 5.75
N ARG A 179 9.07 9.64 6.63
CA ARG A 179 9.27 9.45 8.07
C ARG A 179 8.37 8.38 8.64
N ILE A 180 7.07 8.54 8.50
CA ILE A 180 6.06 7.63 9.05
C ILE A 180 5.09 7.27 7.94
N LEU A 181 4.95 5.96 7.70
CA LEU A 181 3.92 5.39 6.85
C LEU A 181 2.79 4.86 7.73
N PHE A 182 1.55 5.24 7.43
CA PHE A 182 0.38 4.71 8.11
C PHE A 182 -0.23 3.61 7.28
N LEU A 183 -0.53 2.48 7.91
CA LEU A 183 -1.16 1.31 7.29
C LEU A 183 -2.53 1.08 7.91
N ALA A 184 -3.54 0.88 7.07
CA ALA A 184 -4.78 0.24 7.47
C ALA A 184 -4.52 -1.28 7.51
N HIS A 185 -4.72 -1.89 8.68
CA HIS A 185 -4.41 -3.30 8.95
C HIS A 185 -5.62 -4.05 9.48
N PHE A 186 -6.79 -3.86 8.84
CA PHE A 186 -8.07 -4.47 9.19
C PHE A 186 -8.32 -4.58 10.70
N ASN A 187 -8.49 -5.79 11.25
CA ASN A 187 -8.81 -5.99 12.67
C ASN A 187 -7.67 -5.62 13.63
N ALA A 188 -6.50 -5.30 13.08
CA ALA A 188 -5.35 -4.76 13.77
C ALA A 188 -5.28 -3.24 13.70
N GLY A 189 -6.26 -2.54 13.13
CA GLY A 189 -6.39 -1.09 13.21
C GLY A 189 -5.41 -0.31 12.35
N VAL A 190 -5.05 0.90 12.79
CA VAL A 190 -4.05 1.77 12.16
C VAL A 190 -2.67 1.46 12.73
N ARG A 191 -1.67 1.25 11.85
CA ARG A 191 -0.27 1.04 12.21
C ARG A 191 0.58 2.21 11.72
N ALA A 192 1.31 2.86 12.61
CA ALA A 192 2.28 3.90 12.26
C ALA A 192 3.68 3.28 12.24
N VAL A 193 4.30 3.24 11.06
CA VAL A 193 5.60 2.59 10.83
C VAL A 193 6.64 3.66 10.50
N ASP A 194 7.69 3.75 11.31
CA ASP A 194 8.87 4.56 11.02
C ASP A 194 9.63 3.90 9.86
N ILE A 195 9.81 4.67 8.79
CA ILE A 195 10.42 4.26 7.53
C ILE A 195 11.68 5.09 7.21
N ARG A 196 12.20 5.86 8.17
CA ARG A 196 13.45 6.64 7.96
C ARG A 196 14.66 5.74 7.67
N ASP A 197 14.59 4.49 8.12
CA ASP A 197 15.44 3.40 7.63
C ASP A 197 14.57 2.42 6.82
N PRO A 198 14.55 2.53 5.47
CA PRO A 198 13.75 1.66 4.62
C PRO A 198 14.16 0.18 4.65
N TYR A 199 15.36 -0.14 5.16
CA TYR A 199 15.82 -1.52 5.31
C TYR A 199 15.33 -2.16 6.62
N HIS A 200 14.92 -1.34 7.59
CA HIS A 200 14.46 -1.81 8.91
C HIS A 200 13.20 -1.05 9.39
N PRO A 201 12.06 -1.18 8.67
CA PRO A 201 10.82 -0.50 9.05
C PRO A 201 10.35 -0.96 10.43
N ARG A 202 9.93 -0.02 11.29
CA ARG A 202 9.58 -0.30 12.69
C ARG A 202 8.28 0.35 13.11
N GLU A 203 7.39 -0.41 13.75
CA GLU A 203 6.18 0.17 14.35
C GLU A 203 6.55 1.15 15.48
N VAL A 204 5.93 2.34 15.47
CA VAL A 204 6.13 3.39 16.47
C VAL A 204 4.87 3.77 17.23
N ALA A 205 3.70 3.46 16.67
CA ALA A 205 2.42 3.60 17.32
C ALA A 205 1.37 2.75 16.60
N TYR A 206 0.27 2.44 17.30
CA TYR A 206 -0.92 1.86 16.68
C TYR A 206 -2.18 2.39 17.36
N PHE A 207 -3.31 2.27 16.66
CA PHE A 207 -4.63 2.50 17.23
C PHE A 207 -5.60 1.44 16.71
N ILE A 208 -6.24 0.72 17.64
CA ILE A 208 -7.28 -0.25 17.31
C ILE A 208 -8.61 0.32 17.82
N PRO A 209 -9.55 0.70 16.93
CA PRO A 209 -10.86 1.14 17.35
C PRO A 209 -11.58 0.08 18.20
N SER A 210 -12.40 0.51 19.15
CA SER A 210 -13.32 -0.38 19.86
C SER A 210 -14.51 -0.74 18.96
N ILE A 211 -15.03 -1.96 19.08
CA ILE A 211 -16.32 -2.31 18.48
C ILE A 211 -17.45 -1.51 19.12
N THR A 212 -18.55 -1.34 18.40
CA THR A 212 -19.79 -0.72 18.89
C THR A 212 -20.96 -1.67 18.73
N ALA A 213 -22.12 -1.31 19.30
CA ALA A 213 -23.37 -2.03 19.06
C ALA A 213 -23.82 -2.03 17.58
N LYS A 214 -23.23 -1.17 16.73
CA LYS A 214 -23.50 -1.10 15.29
C LYS A 214 -22.45 -1.82 14.43
N THR A 215 -21.37 -2.32 15.04
CA THR A 215 -20.34 -3.04 14.31
C THR A 215 -20.94 -4.29 13.69
N GLU A 216 -20.79 -4.45 12.38
CA GLU A 216 -21.36 -5.57 11.65
C GLU A 216 -20.53 -6.85 11.83
N PRO A 217 -21.18 -8.01 11.97
CA PRO A 217 -20.49 -9.29 12.09
C PRO A 217 -19.64 -9.60 10.85
N ARG A 218 -18.48 -10.20 11.08
CA ARG A 218 -17.63 -10.82 10.06
C ARG A 218 -17.71 -12.33 10.20
N CYS A 219 -18.10 -13.00 9.13
CA CYS A 219 -18.45 -14.41 9.15
C CYS A 219 -17.46 -15.25 8.33
N ILE A 220 -17.32 -16.51 8.71
CA ILE A 220 -16.66 -17.55 7.93
C ILE A 220 -17.58 -18.76 7.80
N LYS A 221 -17.41 -19.54 6.74
CA LYS A 221 -18.04 -20.84 6.59
C LYS A 221 -17.17 -21.92 7.22
N ILE A 222 -17.78 -22.80 8.01
CA ILE A 222 -17.15 -23.98 8.60
C ILE A 222 -18.05 -25.17 8.24
N GLY A 223 -17.68 -25.87 7.15
CA GLY A 223 -18.59 -26.82 6.51
C GLY A 223 -19.87 -26.11 6.04
N ASP A 224 -21.03 -26.66 6.42
CA ASP A 224 -22.34 -26.08 6.10
C ASP A 224 -22.80 -24.99 7.09
N ALA A 225 -22.07 -24.79 8.19
CA ALA A 225 -22.41 -23.81 9.21
C ALA A 225 -21.68 -22.47 8.97
N GLU A 226 -22.32 -21.37 9.37
CA GLU A 226 -21.71 -20.04 9.40
C GLU A 226 -21.37 -19.65 10.85
N ARG A 227 -20.14 -19.16 11.06
CA ARG A 227 -19.72 -18.59 12.34
C ARG A 227 -19.34 -17.13 12.14
N CYS A 228 -20.00 -16.25 12.89
CA CYS A 228 -19.80 -14.81 12.85
C CYS A 228 -19.15 -14.29 14.15
N LYS A 229 -18.26 -13.31 14.03
CA LYS A 229 -17.66 -12.57 15.14
C LYS A 229 -17.73 -11.07 14.89
N LEU A 230 -17.83 -10.29 15.95
CA LEU A 230 -17.71 -8.83 15.88
C LEU A 230 -16.23 -8.46 15.92
N ALA A 231 -15.75 -7.82 14.86
CA ALA A 231 -14.40 -7.30 14.79
C ALA A 231 -14.40 -6.02 13.95
N ILE A 232 -13.59 -5.05 14.37
CA ILE A 232 -13.30 -3.87 13.54
C ILE A 232 -12.59 -4.33 12.26
N GLN A 233 -12.72 -3.52 11.22
CA GLN A 233 -12.13 -3.67 9.91
C GLN A 233 -11.70 -2.29 9.41
N THR A 234 -10.65 -1.72 10.01
CA THR A 234 -10.04 -0.48 9.52
C THR A 234 -9.61 -0.70 8.07
N ASN A 235 -10.32 -0.05 7.15
CA ASN A 235 -10.20 -0.27 5.72
C ASN A 235 -9.28 0.77 5.10
N ASN A 236 -9.44 2.04 5.43
CA ASN A 236 -8.59 3.10 4.87
C ASN A 236 -8.00 3.94 5.99
N VAL A 237 -6.81 4.47 5.72
CA VAL A 237 -6.16 5.50 6.51
C VAL A 237 -5.65 6.60 5.59
N GLU A 238 -5.82 7.85 5.98
CA GLU A 238 -5.26 9.00 5.26
C GLU A 238 -4.78 10.06 6.27
N VAL A 239 -3.92 10.97 5.82
CA VAL A 239 -3.33 12.04 6.64
C VAL A 239 -3.44 13.40 5.96
N ASP A 240 -3.22 14.47 6.73
CA ASP A 240 -3.17 15.83 6.22
C ASP A 240 -1.98 16.65 6.73
N ASP A 241 -1.91 17.91 6.30
CA ASP A 241 -0.88 18.90 6.65
C ASP A 241 -1.11 19.61 7.99
N ARG A 242 -2.18 19.25 8.71
CA ARG A 242 -2.43 19.65 10.11
C ARG A 242 -1.93 18.57 11.08
N GLY A 243 -1.57 17.40 10.55
CA GLY A 243 -1.06 16.25 11.28
C GLY A 243 -2.15 15.33 11.82
N TYR A 244 -3.38 15.44 11.34
CA TYR A 244 -4.43 14.47 11.66
C TYR A 244 -4.29 13.21 10.83
N ILE A 245 -4.72 12.10 11.41
CA ILE A 245 -4.82 10.79 10.78
C ILE A 245 -6.30 10.39 10.79
N TYR A 246 -6.84 10.05 9.64
CA TYR A 246 -8.25 9.72 9.42
C TYR A 246 -8.35 8.25 9.08
N ALA A 247 -9.01 7.46 9.92
CA ALA A 247 -9.16 6.03 9.75
C ALA A 247 -10.63 5.63 9.64
N VAL A 248 -11.01 4.96 8.55
CA VAL A 248 -12.39 4.55 8.30
C VAL A 248 -12.53 3.04 8.43
N ASP A 249 -13.56 2.61 9.16
CA ASP A 249 -13.91 1.23 9.38
C ASP A 249 -15.01 0.75 8.43
N ARG A 250 -14.78 -0.36 7.70
CA ARG A 250 -15.80 -0.94 6.77
C ARG A 250 -16.83 -1.82 7.48
N ALA A 251 -16.63 -2.14 8.76
CA ALA A 251 -17.57 -2.93 9.56
C ALA A 251 -18.54 -2.03 10.33
N ASN A 252 -18.82 -0.82 9.80
CA ASN A 252 -19.79 0.13 10.35
C ASN A 252 -19.43 0.69 11.75
N THR A 253 -18.13 0.75 12.07
CA THR A 253 -17.63 1.37 13.32
C THR A 253 -17.38 2.89 13.17
N GLY A 254 -17.36 3.39 11.92
CA GLY A 254 -17.31 4.83 11.61
C GLY A 254 -15.95 5.35 11.19
N LEU A 255 -15.77 6.68 11.29
CA LEU A 255 -14.52 7.39 11.07
C LEU A 255 -13.88 7.74 12.42
N HIS A 256 -12.57 7.55 12.52
CA HIS A 256 -11.76 7.92 13.68
C HIS A 256 -10.72 8.96 13.26
N ILE A 257 -10.64 10.05 14.02
CA ILE A 257 -9.64 11.10 13.83
C ILE A 257 -8.62 10.95 14.96
N LEU A 258 -7.36 10.78 14.59
CA LEU A 258 -6.26 10.52 15.50
C LEU A 258 -5.18 11.59 15.33
N GLU A 259 -4.36 11.76 16.35
CA GLU A 259 -3.11 12.52 16.28
C GLU A 259 -1.99 11.69 16.92
N LEU A 260 -0.76 11.88 16.45
CA LEU A 260 0.39 11.27 17.12
C LEU A 260 0.69 11.99 18.44
N THR A 261 1.05 11.20 19.45
CA THR A 261 1.55 11.66 20.74
C THR A 261 2.88 10.97 21.08
N GLY A 262 3.55 11.40 22.15
CA GLY A 262 4.77 10.75 22.66
C GLY A 262 5.93 10.68 21.64
N GLU A 263 6.68 9.58 21.65
CA GLU A 263 7.85 9.39 20.78
C GLU A 263 7.48 9.37 19.29
N ALA A 264 6.34 8.79 18.92
CA ALA A 264 5.88 8.78 17.53
C ALA A 264 5.68 10.21 17.00
N ARG A 265 5.15 11.11 17.83
CA ARG A 265 5.00 12.53 17.47
C ARG A 265 6.34 13.22 17.20
N LYS A 266 7.39 12.86 17.94
CA LYS A 266 8.74 13.45 17.78
C LYS A 266 9.42 13.06 16.47
N ILE A 267 9.01 11.94 15.86
CA ILE A 267 9.52 11.49 14.55
C ILE A 267 8.94 12.34 13.42
N ALA A 268 7.68 12.79 13.57
CA ALA A 268 7.00 13.63 12.59
C ALA A 268 7.53 15.07 12.59
N ALA A 269 7.45 15.72 11.43
CA ALA A 269 7.96 17.08 11.22
C ALA A 269 6.83 18.12 11.27
N PHE A 270 6.28 18.36 12.46
CA PHE A 270 5.27 19.41 12.63
C PHE A 270 5.87 20.80 12.39
N PRO A 271 5.17 21.70 11.67
CA PRO A 271 5.56 23.10 11.62
C PRO A 271 5.56 23.68 13.05
N ARG A 272 6.58 24.49 13.35
CA ARG A 272 6.70 25.21 14.61
C ARG A 272 5.73 26.38 14.68
#